data_AF-L7QYM4-F1
#
_entry.id   AF-L7QYM4-F1
#
_cell.length_a   1.000
_cell.length_b   1.000
_cell.length_c   1.000
_cell.angle_alpha   90.00
_cell.angle_beta   90.00
_cell.angle_gamma   90.00
#
_symmetry.space_group_name_H-M   'P 1'
#
loop_
_entity.id
_entity.type
_entity.pdbx_description
1 polymer ?
#
loop_
_entity_poly.entity_id
_entity_poly.type
_entity_poly.pdbx_seq_one_letter_code
_entity_poly.pdbx_strand_id
1 'polypeptide(L)'
;GAYDPMIPDAECLRVLTETLDALKLGPYVVKVNHRRLLDGMFEACGVPSDQFRTACSSVDKLDKSPWSEVKAEMVNEKGISEDAADLIGQYVRLNGGTELADKLTLDEKLSQSKAALEGLEGIILLLNYCDLYGISDKVVFDLSLARGL
;
A
#
# COMPACT_ATOMS: atom_id res chain seq x y z
N GLY A 1 14.06 -3.78 -18.01
CA GLY A 1 15.53 -3.82 -18.10
C GLY A 1 16.11 -3.91 -16.70
N ALA A 2 17.42 -4.07 -16.56
CA ALA A 2 18.09 -3.88 -15.28
C ALA A 2 18.41 -2.38 -15.13
N TYR A 3 17.82 -1.74 -14.12
CA TYR A 3 17.96 -0.32 -13.81
C TYR A 3 18.12 -0.16 -12.30
N ASP A 4 18.54 1.02 -11.87
CA ASP A 4 18.57 1.35 -10.45
C ASP A 4 17.15 1.37 -9.87
N PRO A 5 16.98 1.00 -8.58
CA PRO A 5 15.66 0.82 -7.97
C PRO A 5 14.79 2.08 -8.06
N MET A 6 13.50 1.87 -8.33
CA MET A 6 12.43 2.87 -8.32
C MET A 6 12.55 4.02 -9.34
N ILE A 7 13.63 4.12 -10.12
CA ILE A 7 13.76 5.17 -11.15
C ILE A 7 12.70 4.99 -12.25
N PRO A 8 12.54 3.82 -12.89
CA PRO A 8 11.52 3.63 -13.91
C PRO A 8 10.10 3.70 -13.34
N ASP A 9 9.93 3.24 -12.09
CA ASP A 9 8.66 3.28 -11.37
C ASP A 9 8.19 4.74 -11.16
N ALA A 10 9.10 5.62 -10.73
CA ALA A 10 8.82 7.05 -10.59
C ALA A 10 8.54 7.73 -11.94
N GLU A 11 9.26 7.34 -13.00
CA GLU A 11 9.01 7.84 -14.36
C GLU A 11 7.60 7.46 -14.86
N CYS A 12 7.14 6.24 -14.59
CA CYS A 12 5.76 5.83 -14.90
C CYS A 12 4.72 6.73 -14.21
N LEU A 13 4.95 7.09 -12.94
CA LEU A 13 4.08 8.02 -12.22
C LEU A 13 4.13 9.42 -12.85
N ARG A 14 5.31 9.89 -13.25
CA ARG A 14 5.46 11.18 -13.92
C ARG A 14 4.66 11.23 -15.22
N VAL A 15 4.83 10.24 -16.10
CA VAL A 15 4.09 10.15 -17.37
C VAL A 15 2.57 10.10 -17.14
N LEU A 16 2.12 9.34 -16.14
CA LEU A 16 0.71 9.28 -15.77
C LEU A 16 0.20 10.66 -15.35
N THR A 17 0.91 11.35 -14.45
CA THR A 17 0.49 12.66 -13.95
C THR A 17 0.45 13.71 -15.06
N GLU A 18 1.48 13.79 -15.92
CA GLU A 18 1.50 14.70 -17.07
C GLU A 18 0.33 14.45 -18.03
N THR A 19 0.00 13.17 -18.26
CA THR A 19 -1.13 12.79 -19.11
C THR A 19 -2.45 13.24 -18.51
N LEU A 20 -2.68 13.01 -17.21
CA LEU A 20 -3.92 13.41 -16.53
C LEU A 20 -4.06 14.94 -16.46
N ASP A 21 -2.97 15.66 -16.21
CA ASP A 21 -2.94 17.12 -16.22
C ASP A 21 -3.26 17.69 -17.60
N ALA A 22 -2.70 17.10 -18.67
CA ALA A 22 -2.95 17.52 -20.04
C ALA A 22 -4.42 17.34 -20.46
N LEU A 23 -5.10 16.31 -19.93
CA LEU A 23 -6.52 16.04 -20.19
C LEU A 23 -7.47 16.99 -19.44
N LYS A 24 -7.00 17.73 -18.43
CA LYS A 24 -7.79 18.71 -17.66
C LYS A 24 -9.10 18.14 -17.08
N LEU A 25 -9.04 16.94 -16.51
CA LEU A 25 -10.20 16.22 -15.97
C LEU A 25 -10.63 16.67 -14.56
N GLY A 26 -9.94 17.65 -13.99
CA GLY A 26 -10.13 18.12 -12.61
C GLY A 26 -9.13 17.49 -11.64
N PRO A 27 -9.33 17.68 -10.32
CA PRO A 27 -8.43 17.15 -9.30
C PRO A 27 -8.42 15.62 -9.28
N TYR A 28 -7.24 15.03 -9.07
CA TYR A 28 -7.06 13.60 -8.93
C TYR A 28 -5.99 13.30 -7.88
N VAL A 29 -5.96 12.03 -7.45
CA VAL A 29 -4.92 11.47 -6.57
C VAL A 29 -4.48 10.13 -7.13
N VAL A 30 -3.17 9.90 -7.16
CA VAL A 30 -2.55 8.63 -7.52
C VAL A 30 -2.15 7.93 -6.23
N LYS A 31 -2.84 6.82 -5.93
CA LYS A 31 -2.49 5.98 -4.78
C LYS A 31 -1.37 5.02 -5.16
N VAL A 32 -0.38 4.89 -4.30
CA VAL A 32 0.74 3.97 -4.44
C VAL A 32 0.87 3.09 -3.22
N ASN A 33 1.34 1.86 -3.43
CA ASN A 33 1.65 0.89 -2.38
C ASN A 33 2.65 -0.13 -2.94
N HIS A 34 3.19 -0.99 -2.07
CA HIS A 34 4.18 -1.99 -2.45
C HIS A 34 3.72 -3.41 -2.08
N ARG A 35 3.77 -4.34 -3.03
CA ARG A 35 3.32 -5.73 -2.83
C ARG A 35 4.01 -6.39 -1.63
N ARG A 36 5.33 -6.26 -1.52
CA ARG A 36 6.10 -6.87 -0.43
C ARG A 36 5.79 -6.27 0.94
N LEU A 37 5.32 -5.01 0.96
CA LEU A 37 4.82 -4.40 2.18
C LEU A 37 3.50 -5.05 2.61
N LEU A 38 2.57 -5.28 1.67
CA LEU A 38 1.35 -6.02 1.96
C LEU A 38 1.64 -7.45 2.44
N ASP A 39 2.59 -8.15 1.80
CA ASP A 39 3.04 -9.49 2.22
C ASP A 39 3.50 -9.47 3.68
N GLY A 40 4.45 -8.59 4.01
CA GLY A 40 5.00 -8.50 5.36
C GLY A 40 4.00 -7.99 6.40
N MET A 41 3.08 -7.09 6.02
CA MET A 41 2.02 -6.58 6.88
C MET A 41 1.04 -7.69 7.27
N PHE A 42 0.57 -8.50 6.31
CA PHE A 42 -0.35 -9.59 6.60
C PHE A 42 0.31 -10.70 7.41
N GLU A 43 1.56 -11.03 7.12
CA GLU A 43 2.36 -11.95 7.95
C GLU A 43 2.48 -11.44 9.39
N ALA A 44 2.80 -10.16 9.59
CA ALA A 44 2.93 -9.54 10.91
C ALA A 44 1.59 -9.42 11.66
N CYS A 45 0.46 -9.45 10.94
CA CYS A 45 -0.88 -9.54 11.51
C CYS A 45 -1.31 -10.98 11.83
N GLY A 46 -0.51 -11.99 11.48
CA GLY A 46 -0.81 -13.40 11.74
C GLY A 46 -1.67 -14.06 10.66
N VAL A 47 -1.74 -13.49 9.45
CA VAL A 47 -2.41 -14.14 8.32
C VAL A 47 -1.54 -15.29 7.81
N PRO A 48 -2.08 -16.52 7.68
CA PRO A 48 -1.37 -17.63 7.07
C PRO A 48 -0.97 -17.32 5.62
N SER A 49 0.22 -17.78 5.20
CA SER A 49 0.76 -17.49 3.87
C SER A 49 -0.13 -17.97 2.72
N ASP A 50 -0.88 -19.06 2.93
CA ASP A 50 -1.85 -19.60 1.96
C ASP A 50 -3.13 -18.77 1.84
N GLN A 51 -3.39 -17.88 2.80
CA GLN A 51 -4.52 -16.95 2.81
C GLN A 51 -4.16 -15.53 2.37
N PHE A 52 -2.90 -15.27 1.97
CA PHE A 52 -2.45 -13.93 1.54
C PHE A 52 -3.33 -13.32 0.43
N ARG A 53 -3.57 -14.08 -0.65
CA ARG A 53 -4.40 -13.61 -1.78
C ARG A 53 -5.83 -13.34 -1.36
N THR A 54 -6.33 -14.17 -0.44
CA THR A 54 -7.68 -14.07 0.11
C THR A 54 -7.85 -12.79 0.93
N ALA A 55 -6.86 -12.47 1.77
CA ALA A 55 -6.80 -11.21 2.54
C ALA A 55 -6.69 -9.99 1.62
N CYS A 56 -5.79 -10.02 0.62
CA CYS A 56 -5.66 -8.96 -0.38
C CYS A 56 -6.98 -8.67 -1.09
N SER A 57 -7.69 -9.72 -1.52
CA SER A 57 -8.97 -9.60 -2.20
C SER A 57 -10.05 -8.95 -1.32
N SER A 58 -10.00 -9.13 0.00
CA SER A 58 -10.92 -8.43 0.92
C SER A 58 -10.52 -6.96 1.04
N VAL A 59 -9.24 -6.69 1.26
CA VAL A 59 -8.72 -5.33 1.48
C VAL A 59 -8.93 -4.45 0.24
N ASP A 60 -8.84 -5.00 -0.98
CA ASP A 60 -9.14 -4.26 -2.22
C ASP A 60 -10.56 -3.67 -2.26
N LYS A 61 -11.52 -4.30 -1.57
CA LYS A 61 -12.90 -3.82 -1.51
C LYS A 61 -13.08 -2.59 -0.61
N LEU A 62 -12.06 -2.14 0.13
CA LEU A 62 -12.12 -0.92 0.94
C LEU A 62 -12.32 0.35 0.11
N ASP A 63 -12.13 0.28 -1.20
CA ASP A 63 -12.45 1.37 -2.12
C ASP A 63 -13.97 1.59 -2.28
N LYS A 64 -14.79 0.58 -1.98
CA LYS A 64 -16.25 0.56 -2.22
C LYS A 64 -17.08 0.19 -0.99
N SER A 65 -16.48 -0.51 -0.02
CA SER A 65 -17.15 -1.00 1.19
C SER A 65 -16.49 -0.47 2.45
N PRO A 66 -17.27 -0.18 3.50
CA PRO A 66 -16.74 0.20 4.81
C PRO A 66 -15.94 -0.95 5.44
N TRP A 67 -14.99 -0.60 6.31
CA TRP A 67 -14.17 -1.59 7.02
C TRP A 67 -14.98 -2.67 7.75
N SER A 68 -16.14 -2.33 8.31
CA SER A 68 -16.99 -3.31 9.01
C SER A 68 -17.42 -4.46 8.12
N GLU A 69 -17.74 -4.18 6.84
CA GLU A 69 -18.11 -5.21 5.86
C GLU A 69 -16.88 -6.03 5.44
N VAL A 70 -15.75 -5.35 5.20
CA VAL A 70 -14.50 -6.01 4.83
C VAL A 70 -14.00 -6.95 5.94
N LYS A 71 -14.04 -6.50 7.21
CA LYS A 71 -13.74 -7.33 8.38
C LYS A 71 -14.68 -8.53 8.46
N ALA A 72 -15.98 -8.31 8.28
CA ALA A 72 -16.97 -9.38 8.33
C ALA A 72 -16.72 -10.45 7.24
N GLU A 73 -16.37 -10.04 6.02
CA GLU A 73 -16.00 -10.96 4.95
C GLU A 73 -14.72 -11.75 5.29
N MET A 74 -13.68 -11.07 5.79
CA MET A 74 -12.42 -11.70 6.18
C MET A 74 -12.63 -12.81 7.22
N VAL A 75 -13.45 -12.53 8.23
CA VAL A 75 -13.70 -13.46 9.34
C VAL A 75 -14.70 -14.55 8.96
N ASN A 76 -15.87 -14.17 8.46
CA ASN A 76 -17.00 -15.10 8.31
C ASN A 76 -16.93 -15.94 7.04
N GLU A 77 -16.35 -15.41 5.96
CA GLU A 77 -16.33 -16.09 4.65
C GLU A 77 -14.96 -16.66 4.33
N LYS A 78 -13.90 -15.99 4.79
CA LYS A 78 -12.52 -16.28 4.38
C LYS A 78 -11.68 -16.96 5.47
N GLY A 79 -12.21 -17.07 6.69
CA GLY A 79 -11.56 -17.80 7.78
C GLY A 79 -10.32 -17.14 8.36
N ILE A 80 -10.14 -15.83 8.16
CA ILE A 80 -9.10 -15.05 8.83
C ILE A 80 -9.54 -14.83 10.28
N SER A 81 -8.63 -14.97 11.24
CA SER A 81 -8.97 -14.76 12.65
C SER A 81 -9.41 -13.32 12.93
N GLU A 82 -10.29 -13.15 13.91
CA GLU A 82 -10.75 -11.81 14.29
C GLU A 82 -9.60 -10.90 14.73
N ASP A 83 -8.66 -11.43 15.51
CA ASP A 83 -7.45 -10.72 15.94
C ASP A 83 -6.60 -10.25 14.75
N ALA A 84 -6.40 -11.12 13.74
CA ALA A 84 -5.65 -10.75 12.54
C ALA A 84 -6.38 -9.68 11.73
N ALA A 85 -7.71 -9.82 11.57
CA ALA A 85 -8.50 -8.83 10.88
C ALA A 85 -8.44 -7.46 11.59
N ASP A 86 -8.55 -7.42 12.92
CA ASP A 86 -8.45 -6.17 13.69
C ASP A 86 -7.08 -5.51 13.57
N LEU A 87 -5.99 -6.28 13.59
CA LEU A 87 -4.65 -5.75 13.32
C LEU A 87 -4.52 -5.18 11.90
N ILE A 88 -5.04 -5.89 10.90
CA ILE A 88 -5.07 -5.41 9.51
C ILE A 88 -5.80 -4.07 9.42
N GLY A 89 -6.93 -3.95 10.12
CA GLY A 89 -7.74 -2.73 10.18
C GLY A 89 -6.99 -1.51 10.69
N GLN A 90 -5.98 -1.69 11.54
CA GLN A 90 -5.14 -0.60 12.04
C GLN A 90 -4.21 -0.05 10.96
N TYR A 91 -3.74 -0.91 10.04
CA TYR A 91 -2.83 -0.52 8.97
C TYR A 91 -3.54 -0.03 7.72
N VAL A 92 -4.55 -0.75 7.22
CA VAL A 92 -5.20 -0.45 5.92
C VAL A 92 -5.99 0.85 5.90
N ARG A 93 -6.18 1.49 7.07
CA ARG A 93 -6.79 2.81 7.19
C ARG A 93 -5.78 3.95 7.15
N LEU A 94 -4.48 3.63 7.13
CA LEU A 94 -3.41 4.61 7.08
C LEU A 94 -3.11 4.95 5.62
N ASN A 95 -3.06 6.26 5.36
CA ASN A 95 -2.55 6.82 4.12
C ASN A 95 -1.83 8.14 4.44
N GLY A 96 -0.90 8.54 3.57
CA GLY A 96 -0.07 9.71 3.79
C GLY A 96 1.07 9.83 2.78
N GLY A 97 2.13 10.53 3.17
CA GLY A 97 3.36 10.68 2.39
C GLY A 97 4.56 10.00 3.07
N THR A 98 5.75 10.56 2.86
CA THR A 98 7.02 10.02 3.38
C THR A 98 7.02 9.87 4.90
N GLU A 99 6.42 10.80 5.64
CA GLU A 99 6.31 10.73 7.10
C GLU A 99 5.61 9.45 7.59
N LEU A 100 4.58 8.98 6.87
CA LEU A 100 3.91 7.73 7.21
C LEU A 100 4.83 6.54 6.92
N ALA A 101 5.52 6.55 5.78
CA ALA A 101 6.45 5.48 5.43
C ALA A 101 7.58 5.38 6.47
N ASP A 102 8.19 6.51 6.85
CA ASP A 102 9.22 6.57 7.89
C ASP A 102 8.68 6.06 9.23
N LYS A 103 7.47 6.48 9.63
CA LYS A 103 6.85 5.98 10.87
C LYS A 103 6.67 4.47 10.86
N LEU A 104 6.25 3.88 9.73
CA LEU A 104 6.05 2.45 9.61
C LEU A 104 7.36 1.64 9.61
N THR A 105 8.51 2.26 9.27
CA THR A 105 9.81 1.58 9.44
C THR A 105 10.18 1.35 10.91
N LEU A 106 9.62 2.15 11.81
CA LEU A 106 9.81 2.07 13.26
C LEU A 106 8.69 1.29 13.97
N ASP A 107 7.70 0.80 13.23
CA ASP A 107 6.61 0.00 13.79
C ASP A 107 7.13 -1.35 14.29
N GLU A 108 6.82 -1.71 15.54
CA GLU A 108 7.36 -2.91 16.20
C GLU A 108 7.06 -4.21 15.47
N LYS A 109 5.94 -4.30 14.73
CA LYS A 109 5.54 -5.50 14.01
C LYS A 109 6.15 -5.51 12.60
N LEU A 110 6.06 -4.40 11.88
CA LEU A 110 6.57 -4.31 10.52
C LEU A 110 8.11 -4.32 10.46
N SER A 111 8.79 -3.73 11.46
CA SER A 111 10.26 -3.69 11.51
C SER A 111 10.91 -5.07 11.68
N GLN A 112 10.14 -6.09 12.08
CA GLN A 112 10.62 -7.47 12.17
C GLN A 112 10.45 -8.23 10.85
N SER A 113 9.64 -7.72 9.91
CA SER A 113 9.45 -8.33 8.61
C SER A 113 10.41 -7.72 7.59
N LYS A 114 11.35 -8.53 7.11
CA LYS A 114 12.27 -8.14 6.04
C LYS A 114 11.51 -7.72 4.76
N ALA A 115 10.41 -8.40 4.44
CA ALA A 115 9.59 -8.06 3.28
C ALA A 115 8.91 -6.70 3.44
N ALA A 116 8.43 -6.38 4.64
CA ALA A 116 7.84 -5.09 4.93
C ALA A 116 8.87 -3.96 4.84
N LEU A 117 10.05 -4.13 5.45
CA LEU A 117 11.12 -3.14 5.40
C LEU A 117 11.59 -2.86 3.96
N GLU A 118 11.84 -3.90 3.16
CA GLU A 118 12.23 -3.73 1.76
C GLU A 118 11.13 -3.02 0.95
N GLY A 119 9.85 -3.27 1.28
CA GLY A 119 8.73 -2.55 0.66
C GLY A 119 8.66 -1.08 1.08
N LEU A 120 8.89 -0.77 2.35
CA LEU A 120 8.91 0.60 2.87
C LEU A 120 10.09 1.40 2.31
N GLU A 121 11.29 0.82 2.24
CA GLU A 121 12.46 1.44 1.62
C GLU A 121 12.18 1.80 0.15
N GLY A 122 11.53 0.90 -0.59
CA GLY A 122 11.08 1.15 -1.96
C GLY A 122 10.09 2.32 -2.06
N ILE A 123 9.10 2.38 -1.16
CA ILE A 123 8.12 3.47 -1.11
C ILE A 123 8.80 4.80 -0.76
N ILE A 124 9.70 4.84 0.22
CA ILE A 124 10.43 6.06 0.60
C ILE A 124 11.25 6.57 -0.60
N LEU A 125 11.96 5.68 -1.28
CA LEU A 125 12.74 6.04 -2.46
C LEU A 125 11.86 6.56 -3.61
N LEU A 126 10.73 5.90 -3.87
CA LEU A 126 9.75 6.31 -4.87
C LEU A 126 9.19 7.70 -4.57
N LEU A 127 8.81 7.96 -3.31
CA LEU A 127 8.27 9.26 -2.88
C LEU A 127 9.32 10.37 -3.00
N ASN A 128 10.58 10.09 -2.68
CA ASN A 128 11.68 11.04 -2.89
C ASN A 128 11.84 11.40 -4.38
N TYR A 129 11.75 10.42 -5.28
CA TYR A 129 11.78 10.70 -6.72
C TYR A 129 10.55 11.48 -7.19
N CYS A 130 9.37 11.20 -6.64
CA CYS A 130 8.16 11.97 -6.92
C CYS A 130 8.33 13.45 -6.52
N ASP A 131 9.06 13.72 -5.44
CA ASP A 131 9.38 15.08 -5.00
C ASP A 131 10.32 15.80 -5.98
N LEU A 132 11.38 15.12 -6.42
CA LEU A 132 12.28 15.65 -7.44
C LEU A 132 11.58 15.92 -8.78
N TYR A 133 10.58 15.10 -9.13
CA TYR A 133 9.73 15.30 -10.30
C TYR A 133 8.63 16.35 -10.10
N GLY A 134 8.45 16.89 -8.89
CA GLY A 134 7.44 17.88 -8.57
C GLY A 134 6.00 17.34 -8.67
N ILE A 135 5.79 16.06 -8.34
CA ILE A 135 4.48 15.38 -8.39
C ILE A 135 4.01 14.88 -7.01
N SER A 136 4.71 15.24 -5.92
CA SER A 136 4.38 14.82 -4.55
C SER A 136 2.95 15.16 -4.13
N ASP A 137 2.38 16.26 -4.62
CA ASP A 137 1.01 16.67 -4.30
C ASP A 137 -0.07 15.78 -4.93
N LYS A 138 0.31 14.95 -5.91
CA LYS A 138 -0.58 14.01 -6.60
C LYS A 138 -0.44 12.58 -6.09
N VAL A 139 0.63 12.25 -5.39
CA VAL A 139 0.95 10.86 -5.00
C VAL A 139 0.69 10.66 -3.52
N VAL A 140 -0.12 9.65 -3.19
CA VAL A 140 -0.44 9.28 -1.81
C VAL A 140 -0.05 7.82 -1.59
N PHE A 141 0.75 7.57 -0.56
CA PHE A 141 1.00 6.23 -0.07
C PHE A 141 -0.21 5.75 0.73
N ASP A 142 -0.85 4.66 0.29
CA ASP A 142 -2.12 4.16 0.85
C ASP A 142 -2.07 2.64 1.04
N LEU A 143 -2.12 2.19 2.30
CA LEU A 143 -2.04 0.77 2.63
C LEU A 143 -3.31 -0.02 2.28
N SER A 144 -4.41 0.66 1.96
CA SER A 144 -5.64 0.03 1.50
C SER A 144 -5.54 -0.46 0.04
N LEU A 145 -4.54 0.01 -0.72
CA LEU A 145 -4.38 -0.35 -2.13
C LEU A 145 -3.76 -1.74 -2.27
N ALA A 146 -4.56 -2.74 -2.63
CA ALA A 146 -4.14 -4.15 -2.78
C ALA A 146 -4.62 -4.76 -4.11
N ARG A 147 -4.28 -4.12 -5.24
CA ARG A 147 -4.74 -4.53 -6.60
C ARG A 147 -3.74 -5.38 -7.36
N GLY A 148 -4.26 -6.32 -8.17
CA GLY A 148 -3.50 -7.03 -9.21
C GLY A 148 -2.52 -8.10 -8.70
N LEU A 149 -2.84 -8.76 -7.59
CA LEU A 149 -1.93 -9.64 -6.83
C LEU A 149 -2.06 -11.15 -7.11
#